data_AF-A0A821TT75-F1
#
_entry.id   AF-A0A821TT75-F1
#
_cell.length_a   1.000
_cell.length_b   1.000
_cell.length_c   1.000
_cell.angle_alpha   90.00
_cell.angle_beta   90.00
_cell.angle_gamma   90.00
#
_symmetry.space_group_name_H-M   'P 1'
#
loop_
_entity.id
_entity.type
_entity.pdbx_description
1 polymer ?
#
loop_
_entity_poly.entity_id
_entity_poly.type
_entity_poly.pdbx_seq_one_letter_code
_entity_poly.pdbx_strand_id
1 'polypeptide(L)'
;ISLVITGVIALLASLSYSELGAMMPSSGSVYTYTYTALGEYLAWFIGWNSALLYLFAMFTVTVAWSKHVTLFIDIVSDYNVTSKIVGAPVAWDEDAERFFATGQVINLPAIGITIAITILLIIRIRQTAMFNLVLVVFKIIIILIFIFACCNYVSRDNYSPFFPSNEGR
;
A
#
# COMPACT_ATOMS: atom_id res chain seq x y z
N ILE A 1 17.30 -5.77 -7.50
CA ILE A 1 17.20 -5.25 -8.90
C ILE A 1 15.79 -4.78 -9.22
N SER A 2 14.74 -5.56 -8.88
CA SER A 2 13.32 -5.16 -9.04
C SER A 2 13.02 -3.73 -8.59
N LEU A 3 13.35 -3.37 -7.34
CA LEU A 3 13.10 -2.03 -6.79
C LEU A 3 13.81 -0.89 -7.54
N VAL A 4 15.01 -1.16 -8.10
CA VAL A 4 15.76 -0.17 -8.88
C VAL A 4 15.03 0.10 -10.20
N ILE A 5 14.58 -0.95 -10.89
CA ILE A 5 13.82 -0.84 -12.13
C ILE A 5 12.50 -0.11 -11.87
N THR A 6 11.75 -0.52 -10.85
CA THR A 6 10.50 0.16 -10.44
C THR A 6 10.74 1.63 -10.11
N GLY A 7 11.84 1.95 -9.43
CA GLY A 7 12.22 3.33 -9.10
C GLY A 7 12.47 4.19 -10.34
N VAL A 8 13.18 3.66 -11.35
CA VAL A 8 13.41 4.38 -12.61
C VAL A 8 12.10 4.63 -13.36
N ILE A 9 11.22 3.62 -13.45
CA ILE A 9 9.91 3.76 -14.09
C ILE A 9 9.07 4.82 -13.36
N ALA A 10 9.03 4.77 -12.03
CA ALA A 10 8.29 5.75 -11.22
C ALA A 10 8.85 7.17 -11.37
N LEU A 11 10.18 7.32 -11.46
CA LEU A 11 10.84 8.60 -11.69
C LEU A 11 10.43 9.20 -13.03
N LEU A 12 10.53 8.43 -14.12
CA LEU A 12 10.13 8.87 -15.46
C LEU A 12 8.64 9.27 -15.49
N ALA A 13 7.76 8.46 -14.89
CA ALA A 13 6.34 8.78 -14.77
C ALA A 13 6.10 10.08 -13.98
N SER A 14 6.84 10.30 -12.89
CA SER A 14 6.73 11.53 -12.08
C SER A 14 7.19 12.78 -12.82
N LEU A 15 8.20 12.67 -13.69
CA LEU A 15 8.68 13.78 -14.51
C LEU A 15 7.64 14.17 -15.55
N SER A 16 7.03 13.20 -16.24
CA SER A 16 5.92 13.46 -17.16
C SER A 16 4.71 14.09 -16.44
N TYR A 17 4.38 13.62 -15.24
CA TYR A 17 3.30 14.20 -14.46
C TYR A 17 3.62 15.64 -13.99
N SER A 18 4.88 15.92 -13.67
CA SER A 18 5.34 17.26 -13.32
C SER A 18 5.25 18.22 -14.51
N GLU A 19 5.55 17.77 -15.73
CA GLU A 19 5.41 18.56 -16.95
C GLU A 19 3.94 18.90 -17.22
N LEU A 20 3.05 17.91 -17.16
CA LEU A 20 1.61 18.11 -17.32
C LEU A 20 1.04 19.05 -16.25
N GLY A 21 1.47 18.90 -15.00
CA GLY A 21 1.08 19.76 -13.89
C GLY A 21 1.58 21.21 -14.04
N ALA A 22 2.75 21.42 -14.66
CA ALA A 22 3.26 22.76 -14.96
C ALA A 22 2.52 23.43 -16.13
N MET A 23 2.04 22.63 -17.10
CA MET A 23 1.30 23.12 -18.26
C MET A 23 -0.16 23.49 -17.95
N MET A 24 -0.79 22.84 -16.97
CA MET A 24 -2.24 22.98 -16.71
C MET A 24 -2.50 23.67 -15.36
N PRO A 25 -3.07 24.88 -15.34
CA PRO A 25 -3.25 25.68 -14.12
C PRO A 25 -4.43 25.22 -13.24
N SER A 26 -5.14 24.15 -13.63
CA SER A 26 -6.24 23.59 -12.83
C SER A 26 -5.73 22.47 -11.93
N SER A 27 -6.28 22.39 -10.72
CA SER A 27 -6.09 21.25 -9.81
C SER A 27 -6.77 20.00 -10.38
N GLY A 28 -6.15 19.38 -11.37
CA GLY A 28 -6.60 18.17 -12.05
C GLY A 28 -5.80 16.93 -11.60
N SER A 29 -6.43 15.76 -11.74
CA SER A 29 -5.75 14.46 -11.66
C SER A 29 -5.44 13.94 -13.07
N VAL A 30 -4.84 12.75 -13.19
CA VAL A 30 -4.51 12.07 -14.46
C VAL A 30 -5.67 12.10 -15.45
N TYR A 31 -6.92 11.95 -14.97
CA TYR A 31 -8.13 12.06 -15.80
C TYR A 31 -8.24 13.41 -16.52
N THR A 32 -8.07 14.52 -15.80
CA THR A 32 -8.18 15.88 -16.34
C THR A 32 -7.07 16.15 -17.36
N TYR A 33 -5.86 15.67 -17.10
CA TYR A 33 -4.72 15.82 -18.01
C TYR A 33 -4.91 15.00 -19.29
N THR A 34 -5.45 13.79 -19.16
CA THR A 34 -5.75 12.92 -20.31
C THR A 34 -6.88 13.50 -21.15
N TYR A 35 -7.93 14.04 -20.52
CA TYR A 35 -9.07 14.62 -21.21
C TYR A 35 -8.66 15.80 -22.10
N THR A 36 -7.82 16.67 -21.56
CA THR A 36 -7.33 17.86 -22.26
C THR A 36 -6.32 17.52 -23.37
N ALA A 37 -5.47 16.51 -23.19
CA ALA A 37 -4.45 16.15 -24.17
C ALA A 37 -4.90 15.15 -25.25
N LEU A 38 -5.74 14.17 -24.89
CA LEU A 38 -6.02 12.97 -25.70
C LEU A 38 -7.51 12.75 -26.00
N GLY A 39 -8.40 13.57 -25.41
CA GLY A 39 -9.84 13.51 -25.63
C GLY A 39 -10.60 12.56 -24.71
N GLU A 40 -11.92 12.55 -24.89
CA GLU A 40 -12.87 11.98 -23.94
C GLU A 40 -12.76 10.46 -23.77
N TYR A 41 -12.59 9.71 -24.87
CA TYR A 41 -12.60 8.23 -24.81
C TYR A 41 -11.45 7.68 -23.97
N LEU A 42 -10.22 8.18 -24.19
CA LEU A 42 -9.04 7.76 -23.44
C LEU A 42 -9.10 8.24 -21.99
N ALA A 43 -9.61 9.45 -21.75
CA ALA A 43 -9.82 9.96 -20.40
C ALA A 43 -10.81 9.11 -19.61
N TRP A 44 -11.94 8.73 -20.22
CA TRP A 44 -12.93 7.85 -19.62
C TRP A 44 -12.33 6.51 -19.21
N PHE A 45 -11.56 5.88 -20.12
CA PHE A 45 -10.88 4.61 -19.84
C PHE A 45 -9.90 4.72 -18.66
N ILE A 46 -9.05 5.77 -18.66
CA ILE A 46 -8.08 6.01 -17.59
C ILE A 46 -8.77 6.36 -16.27
N GLY A 47 -9.90 7.06 -16.31
CA GLY A 47 -10.71 7.38 -15.13
C GLY A 47 -11.20 6.13 -14.40
N TRP A 48 -11.78 5.19 -15.14
CA TRP A 48 -12.22 3.90 -14.58
C TRP A 48 -11.06 3.06 -14.05
N ASN A 49 -9.97 2.99 -14.80
CA ASN A 49 -8.78 2.28 -14.33
C ASN A 49 -8.23 2.89 -13.02
N SER A 50 -8.18 4.22 -12.93
CA SER A 50 -7.71 4.91 -11.74
C SER A 50 -8.62 4.65 -10.53
N ALA A 51 -9.95 4.67 -10.73
CA ALA A 51 -10.91 4.36 -9.67
C ALA A 51 -10.71 2.93 -9.12
N LEU A 52 -10.52 1.94 -10.01
CA LEU A 52 -10.25 0.56 -9.62
C LEU A 52 -8.91 0.44 -8.88
N LEU A 53 -7.86 1.10 -9.38
CA LEU A 53 -6.55 1.08 -8.75
C LEU A 53 -6.59 1.63 -7.31
N TYR A 54 -7.29 2.74 -7.09
CA TYR A 54 -7.46 3.30 -5.74
C TYR A 54 -8.22 2.35 -4.82
N LEU A 55 -9.26 1.69 -5.33
CA LEU A 55 -10.04 0.71 -4.57
C LEU A 55 -9.18 -0.48 -4.12
N PHE A 56 -8.38 -1.06 -5.03
CA PHE A 56 -7.46 -2.13 -4.68
C PHE A 56 -6.38 -1.68 -3.69
N ALA A 57 -5.79 -0.49 -3.90
CA ALA A 57 -4.80 0.06 -2.99
C ALA A 57 -5.34 0.24 -1.57
N MET A 58 -6.58 0.72 -1.43
CA MET A 58 -7.25 0.84 -0.13
C MET A 58 -7.37 -0.53 0.56
N PHE A 59 -7.80 -1.56 -0.15
CA PHE A 59 -7.91 -2.91 0.43
C PHE A 59 -6.57 -3.45 0.92
N THR A 60 -5.52 -3.33 0.12
CA THR A 60 -4.18 -3.79 0.50
C THR A 60 -3.67 -3.08 1.76
N VAL A 61 -3.83 -1.75 1.83
CA VAL A 61 -3.39 -0.95 2.98
C VAL A 61 -4.16 -1.33 4.25
N THR A 62 -5.47 -1.49 4.13
CA THR A 62 -6.33 -1.88 5.26
C THR A 62 -5.98 -3.26 5.80
N VAL A 63 -5.76 -4.25 4.92
CA VAL A 63 -5.38 -5.61 5.35
C VAL A 63 -3.99 -5.61 5.99
N ALA A 64 -3.03 -4.87 5.44
CA ALA A 64 -1.70 -4.72 6.04
C ALA A 64 -1.76 -4.08 7.43
N TRP A 65 -2.58 -3.02 7.60
CA TRP A 65 -2.79 -2.38 8.89
C TRP A 65 -3.36 -3.36 9.92
N SER A 66 -4.38 -4.14 9.54
CA SER A 66 -4.97 -5.16 10.40
C SER A 66 -3.90 -6.15 10.92
N LYS A 67 -3.06 -6.67 10.02
CA LYS A 67 -1.96 -7.58 10.38
C LYS A 67 -0.98 -6.95 11.38
N HIS A 68 -0.59 -5.70 11.18
CA HIS A 68 0.32 -5.02 12.12
C HIS A 68 -0.30 -4.80 13.49
N VAL A 69 -1.60 -4.45 13.56
CA VAL A 69 -2.31 -4.26 14.82
C VAL A 69 -2.46 -5.57 15.56
N THR A 70 -2.80 -6.66 14.88
CA THR A 70 -2.97 -7.95 15.55
C THR A 70 -1.64 -8.47 16.08
N LEU A 71 -0.56 -8.36 15.30
CA LEU A 71 0.79 -8.67 15.78
C LEU A 71 1.18 -7.82 17.00
N PHE A 72 0.83 -6.54 17.01
CA PHE A 72 1.10 -5.67 18.16
C PHE A 72 0.33 -6.11 19.41
N ILE A 73 -0.94 -6.47 19.28
CA ILE A 73 -1.76 -6.96 20.39
C ILE A 73 -1.20 -8.29 20.92
N ASP A 74 -0.80 -9.20 20.04
CA ASP A 74 -0.20 -10.48 20.41
C ASP A 74 1.07 -10.28 21.24
N ILE A 75 1.94 -9.33 20.84
CA ILE A 75 3.19 -9.02 21.54
C ILE A 75 2.94 -8.36 22.91
N VAL A 76 1.99 -7.42 22.99
CA VAL A 76 1.77 -6.62 24.21
C VAL A 76 0.93 -7.36 25.25
N SER A 77 -0.07 -8.11 24.83
CA SER A 77 -1.05 -8.73 25.73
C SER A 77 -0.68 -10.16 26.14
N ASP A 78 0.35 -10.76 25.52
CA ASP A 78 0.64 -12.21 25.56
C ASP A 78 -0.61 -13.08 25.25
N TYR A 79 -1.61 -12.46 24.65
CA TYR A 79 -2.88 -13.05 24.29
C TYR A 79 -2.82 -13.29 22.79
N ASN A 80 -2.71 -14.55 22.41
CA ASN A 80 -2.73 -14.91 21.00
C ASN A 80 -4.13 -14.63 20.45
N VAL A 81 -4.27 -13.57 19.69
CA VAL A 81 -5.50 -13.20 18.96
C VAL A 81 -5.67 -14.15 17.77
N THR A 82 -5.60 -15.47 18.02
CA THR A 82 -6.03 -16.53 17.09
C THR A 82 -7.54 -16.62 17.15
N SER A 83 -8.20 -15.54 16.77
CA SER A 83 -9.63 -15.48 16.60
C SER A 83 -9.95 -15.58 15.11
N LYS A 84 -11.08 -16.20 14.76
CA LYS A 84 -11.53 -16.36 13.35
C LYS A 84 -11.89 -15.02 12.68
N ILE A 85 -11.57 -13.89 13.30
CA ILE A 85 -12.02 -12.55 12.93
C ILE A 85 -10.87 -11.62 12.50
N VAL A 86 -9.68 -12.17 12.21
CA VAL A 86 -8.48 -11.38 11.94
C VAL A 86 -8.00 -11.50 10.48
N GLY A 87 -8.50 -12.49 9.73
CA GLY A 87 -8.03 -12.77 8.38
C GLY A 87 -9.14 -13.03 7.36
N ALA A 88 -8.73 -13.16 6.09
CA ALA A 88 -9.63 -13.58 5.02
C ALA A 88 -9.88 -15.09 5.10
N PRO A 89 -11.12 -15.57 4.83
CA PRO A 89 -11.48 -16.98 4.95
C PRO A 89 -10.78 -17.90 3.95
N VAL A 90 -10.37 -17.33 2.82
CA VAL A 90 -9.66 -18.01 1.75
C VAL A 90 -8.37 -17.24 1.48
N ALA A 91 -7.26 -17.95 1.41
CA ALA A 91 -5.99 -17.43 0.97
C ALA A 91 -5.49 -18.21 -0.23
N TRP A 92 -4.68 -17.54 -1.06
CA TRP A 92 -3.92 -18.17 -2.12
C TRP A 92 -2.62 -18.70 -1.54
N ASP A 93 -2.37 -19.99 -1.71
CA ASP A 93 -1.08 -20.59 -1.44
C ASP A 93 -0.22 -20.47 -2.70
N GLU A 94 0.87 -19.71 -2.62
CA GLU A 94 1.80 -19.52 -3.73
C GLU A 94 2.53 -20.83 -4.08
N ASP A 95 2.78 -21.70 -3.09
CA ASP A 95 3.54 -22.95 -3.30
C ASP A 95 2.65 -24.08 -3.83
N ALA A 96 1.39 -24.13 -3.37
CA ALA A 96 0.45 -25.18 -3.76
C ALA A 96 -0.50 -24.77 -4.90
N GLU A 97 -0.36 -23.55 -5.43
CA GLU A 97 -1.19 -22.95 -6.50
C GLU A 97 -2.70 -23.17 -6.31
N ARG A 98 -3.15 -23.16 -5.06
CA ARG A 98 -4.53 -23.47 -4.73
C ARG A 98 -5.05 -22.55 -3.65
N PHE A 99 -6.34 -22.29 -3.74
CA PHE A 99 -7.06 -21.68 -2.64
C PHE A 99 -7.20 -22.68 -1.50
N PHE A 100 -6.85 -22.23 -0.28
CA PHE A 100 -7.09 -22.99 0.94
C PHE A 100 -7.91 -22.17 1.93
N ALA A 101 -8.69 -22.88 2.74
CA ALA A 101 -9.44 -22.25 3.82
C ALA A 101 -8.49 -21.97 4.99
N THR A 102 -8.36 -20.71 5.36
CA THR A 102 -7.46 -20.27 6.44
C THR A 102 -8.04 -20.55 7.84
N GLY A 103 -9.30 -21.00 7.92
CA GLY A 103 -10.05 -21.11 9.17
C GLY A 103 -10.53 -19.77 9.74
N GLN A 104 -10.18 -18.67 9.09
CA GLN A 104 -10.71 -17.34 9.37
C GLN A 104 -12.09 -17.19 8.72
N VAL A 105 -12.89 -16.26 9.22
CA VAL A 105 -14.23 -15.98 8.70
C VAL A 105 -14.27 -14.58 8.10
N ILE A 106 -13.67 -13.61 8.77
CA ILE A 106 -13.73 -12.20 8.37
C ILE A 106 -12.55 -11.43 8.97
N ASN A 107 -12.13 -10.32 8.38
CA ASN A 107 -11.11 -9.44 8.94
C ASN A 107 -11.77 -8.22 9.61
N LEU A 108 -12.18 -8.37 10.87
CA LEU A 108 -12.86 -7.30 11.63
C LEU A 108 -11.98 -6.06 11.83
N PRO A 109 -10.68 -6.14 12.18
CA PRO A 109 -9.86 -4.94 12.34
C PRO A 109 -9.73 -4.15 11.02
N ALA A 110 -9.64 -4.84 9.88
CA ALA A 110 -9.60 -4.21 8.56
C ALA A 110 -10.93 -3.48 8.24
N ILE A 111 -12.06 -4.13 8.50
CA ILE A 111 -13.38 -3.50 8.30
C ILE A 111 -13.53 -2.30 9.24
N GLY A 112 -13.14 -2.44 10.50
CA GLY A 112 -13.20 -1.40 11.51
C GLY A 112 -12.43 -0.14 11.11
N ILE A 113 -11.16 -0.28 10.69
CA ILE A 113 -10.37 0.88 10.27
C ILE A 113 -10.92 1.51 8.98
N THR A 114 -11.44 0.72 8.05
CA THR A 114 -12.07 1.24 6.82
C THR A 114 -13.28 2.10 7.14
N ILE A 115 -14.17 1.62 8.01
CA ILE A 115 -15.36 2.37 8.46
C ILE A 115 -14.92 3.63 9.22
N ALA A 116 -13.95 3.51 10.13
CA ALA A 116 -13.46 4.66 10.91
C ALA A 116 -12.89 5.76 10.01
N ILE A 117 -12.05 5.41 9.03
CA ILE A 117 -11.51 6.37 8.06
C ILE A 117 -12.61 6.94 7.17
N THR A 118 -13.60 6.13 6.78
CA THR A 118 -14.76 6.61 6.00
C THR A 118 -15.57 7.65 6.78
N ILE A 119 -15.87 7.39 8.06
CA ILE A 119 -16.55 8.34 8.95
C ILE A 119 -15.71 9.62 9.10
N LEU A 120 -14.40 9.49 9.29
CA LEU A 120 -13.49 10.62 9.41
C LEU A 120 -13.51 11.51 8.14
N LEU A 121 -13.53 10.90 6.96
CA LEU A 121 -13.63 11.61 5.68
C LEU A 121 -14.99 12.31 5.52
N ILE A 122 -16.09 11.68 5.95
CA ILE A 122 -17.43 12.27 5.94
C ILE A 122 -17.51 13.49 6.87
N ILE A 123 -16.85 13.44 8.03
CA ILE A 123 -16.79 14.55 9.01
C ILE A 123 -15.94 15.73 8.50
N ARG A 124 -15.41 15.66 7.27
CA ARG A 124 -14.69 16.74 6.57
C ARG A 124 -13.67 17.44 7.47
N ILE A 125 -12.76 16.66 8.03
CA ILE A 125 -11.62 17.21 8.77
C ILE A 125 -10.76 18.00 7.78
N ARG A 126 -10.73 19.33 7.93
CA ARG A 126 -9.80 20.20 7.20
C ARG A 126 -8.42 20.01 7.83
N GLN A 127 -7.76 18.93 7.46
CA GLN A 127 -6.41 18.61 7.91
C GLN A 127 -5.48 19.78 7.55
N THR A 128 -4.79 20.32 8.55
CA THR A 128 -3.84 21.41 8.35
C THR A 128 -2.55 20.83 7.76
N ALA A 129 -1.90 21.52 6.82
CA ALA A 129 -0.65 21.06 6.19
C ALA A 129 0.43 20.63 7.20
N MET A 130 0.47 21.30 8.37
CA MET A 130 1.35 20.94 9.49
C MET A 130 1.12 19.53 10.02
N PHE A 131 -0.13 19.09 10.17
CA PHE A 131 -0.45 17.75 10.67
C PHE A 131 0.04 16.66 9.71
N ASN A 132 -0.19 16.86 8.40
CA ASN A 132 0.32 15.94 7.38
C ASN A 132 1.86 15.88 7.39
N LEU A 133 2.52 17.04 7.50
CA LEU A 133 3.99 17.11 7.60
C LEU A 133 4.52 16.32 8.80
N VAL A 134 3.91 16.48 9.97
CA VAL A 134 4.29 15.73 11.19
C VAL A 134 4.19 14.22 10.95
N LEU A 135 3.09 13.74 10.34
CA LEU A 135 2.92 12.32 10.04
C LEU A 135 3.97 11.79 9.06
N VAL A 136 4.32 12.57 8.04
CA VAL A 136 5.34 12.18 7.05
C VAL A 136 6.71 12.11 7.71
N VAL A 137 7.10 13.12 8.48
CA VAL A 137 8.39 13.14 9.20
C VAL A 137 8.48 11.97 10.17
N PHE A 138 7.40 11.70 10.92
CA PHE A 138 7.34 10.57 11.83
C PHE A 138 7.55 9.22 11.12
N LYS A 139 6.92 9.02 9.96
CA LYS A 139 7.13 7.80 9.14
C LYS A 139 8.60 7.66 8.71
N ILE A 140 9.24 8.75 8.27
CA ILE A 140 10.65 8.73 7.86
C ILE A 140 11.55 8.37 9.04
N ILE A 141 11.30 8.95 10.22
CA ILE A 141 12.08 8.66 11.44
C ILE A 141 12.01 7.17 11.78
N ILE A 142 10.81 6.57 11.77
CA ILE A 142 10.65 5.13 12.05
C ILE A 142 11.46 4.29 11.07
N ILE A 143 11.41 4.60 9.77
CA ILE A 143 12.17 3.87 8.75
C ILE A 143 13.68 3.99 9.00
N LEU A 144 14.17 5.18 9.33
CA LEU A 144 15.59 5.39 9.62
C LEU A 144 16.03 4.61 10.87
N ILE A 145 15.23 4.65 11.95
CA ILE A 145 15.50 3.85 13.16
C ILE A 145 15.60 2.38 12.80
N PHE A 146 14.66 1.86 12.02
CA PHE A 146 14.69 0.47 11.57
C PHE A 146 15.96 0.13 10.78
N ILE A 147 16.35 0.96 9.81
CA ILE A 147 17.57 0.74 9.01
C ILE A 147 18.81 0.74 9.90
N PHE A 148 18.97 1.72 10.78
CA PHE A 148 20.17 1.83 11.63
C PHE A 148 20.22 0.73 12.70
N ALA A 149 19.08 0.36 13.30
CA ALA A 149 19.02 -0.72 14.27
C ALA A 149 19.32 -2.08 13.63
N CYS A 150 18.75 -2.35 12.45
CA CYS A 150 18.92 -3.63 11.76
C CYS A 150 20.26 -3.75 11.01
N CYS A 151 20.98 -2.66 10.75
CA CYS A 151 22.24 -2.69 9.98
C CYS A 151 23.27 -3.66 10.57
N ASN A 152 23.37 -3.73 11.91
CA ASN A 152 24.29 -4.63 12.61
C ASN A 152 23.84 -6.11 12.58
N TYR A 153 22.57 -6.38 12.26
CA TYR A 153 22.01 -7.74 12.20
C TYR A 153 21.94 -8.30 10.77
N VAL A 154 22.58 -7.62 9.80
CA VAL A 154 22.59 -8.06 8.41
C VAL A 154 23.62 -9.18 8.21
N SER A 155 23.13 -10.41 8.01
CA SER A 155 23.96 -11.56 7.62
C SER A 155 24.13 -11.61 6.11
N ARG A 156 25.39 -11.61 5.64
CA ARG A 156 25.72 -11.71 4.20
C ARG A 156 25.34 -13.05 3.58
N ASP A 157 25.20 -14.09 4.40
CA ASP A 157 24.81 -15.43 3.95
C ASP A 157 23.40 -15.44 3.35
N ASN A 158 22.50 -14.59 3.86
CA ASN A 158 21.15 -14.42 3.32
C ASN A 158 21.12 -13.81 1.91
N TYR A 159 22.25 -13.32 1.39
CA TYR A 159 22.35 -12.82 0.02
C TYR A 159 22.64 -13.91 -1.00
N SER A 160 22.94 -15.14 -0.58
CA SER A 160 23.26 -16.25 -1.46
C SER A 160 22.22 -17.37 -1.33
N PRO A 161 21.57 -17.80 -2.42
CA PRO A 161 21.72 -17.30 -3.80
C PRO A 161 20.97 -15.97 -4.03
N PHE A 162 21.64 -14.98 -4.61
CA PHE A 162 21.03 -13.66 -4.89
C PHE A 162 19.91 -13.75 -5.93
N PHE A 163 20.11 -14.62 -6.93
CA PHE A 163 19.05 -15.09 -7.80
C PHE A 163 18.77 -16.54 -7.42
N PRO A 164 17.61 -16.85 -6.81
CA PRO A 164 17.21 -18.24 -6.63
C PRO A 164 17.19 -18.93 -7.99
N SER A 165 17.51 -20.24 -8.00
CA SER A 165 17.44 -21.04 -9.22
C SER A 165 16.04 -20.89 -9.83
N ASN A 166 16.00 -20.63 -11.14
CA ASN A 166 14.74 -20.52 -11.86
C ASN A 166 14.02 -21.88 -11.81
N GLU A 167 13.06 -22.03 -10.90
CA GLU A 167 12.28 -23.26 -10.75
C GLU A 167 11.22 -23.43 -11.85
N GLY A 168 11.17 -22.52 -12.85
CA GLY A 168 10.27 -22.64 -13.99
C GLY A 168 8.79 -22.61 -13.63
N ARG A 169 8.45 -21.94 -12.52
CA ARG A 169 7.10 -21.65 -12.05
C ARG A 169 6.75 -20.21 -12.38
#